data_AF-A0A959J6W6-F1
#
_entry.id   AF-A0A959J6W6-F1
#
_cell.length_a   1.000
_cell.length_b   1.000
_cell.length_c   1.000
_cell.angle_alpha   90.00
_cell.angle_beta   90.00
_cell.angle_gamma   90.00
#
_symmetry.space_group_name_H-M   'P 1'
#
loop_
_entity.id
_entity.type
_entity.pdbx_description
1 polymer ?
#
loop_
_entity_poly.entity_id
_entity_poly.type
_entity_poly.pdbx_seq_one_letter_code
_entity_poly.pdbx_strand_id
1 'polypeptide(L)' 'MFTKDKNTTIAGILAFVSLLAGQLQSMFDADPLTNPEWSLIVSALFVLIGLLRAKDSVKENPETKELNRRNA' A
#
# COMPACT_ATOMS: atom_id res chain seq x y z
N MET A 1 -20.94 -3.86 -2.26
CA MET A 1 -20.66 -2.68 -1.41
C MET A 1 -19.15 -2.56 -1.23
N PHE A 2 -18.45 -1.93 -2.19
CA PHE A 2 -17.00 -1.78 -2.14
C PHE A 2 -16.67 -0.41 -1.55
N THR A 3 -16.07 -0.42 -0.37
CA THR A 3 -15.67 0.79 0.35
C THR A 3 -14.41 1.35 -0.33
N LYS A 4 -14.52 2.57 -0.86
CA LYS A 4 -13.55 3.23 -1.75
C LYS A 4 -12.10 3.18 -1.25
N ASP A 5 -11.91 3.14 0.06
CA ASP A 5 -10.59 3.24 0.71
C ASP A 5 -9.91 1.90 0.98
N LYS A 6 -10.67 0.79 1.05
CA LYS A 6 -10.11 -0.55 1.25
C LYS A 6 -9.46 -1.09 -0.03
N ASN A 7 -10.00 -0.73 -1.18
CA ASN A 7 -9.53 -1.21 -2.48
C ASN A 7 -8.10 -0.73 -2.78
N THR A 8 -7.75 0.50 -2.43
CA THR A 8 -6.40 1.06 -2.65
C THR A 8 -5.36 0.42 -1.74
N THR A 9 -5.71 0.12 -0.48
CA THR A 9 -4.83 -0.64 0.42
C THR A 9 -4.61 -2.07 -0.07
N ILE A 10 -5.68 -2.74 -0.50
CA ILE A 10 -5.60 -4.11 -1.05
C ILE A 10 -4.73 -4.12 -2.31
N ALA A 11 -4.91 -3.16 -3.22
CA ALA A 11 -4.09 -3.03 -4.42
C ALA A 11 -2.60 -2.80 -4.09
N GLY A 12 -2.29 -1.97 -3.09
CA GLY A 12 -0.92 -1.74 -2.63
C GLY A 12 -0.26 -3.00 -2.03
N ILE A 13 -1.01 -3.76 -1.23
CA ILE A 13 -0.52 -5.03 -0.67
C ILE A 13 -0.30 -6.06 -1.78
N LEU A 14 -1.24 -6.19 -2.73
CA LEU A 14 -1.09 -7.10 -3.86
C LEU A 14 0.12 -6.76 -4.73
N ALA A 15 0.37 -5.47 -4.99
CA ALA A 15 1.54 -5.01 -5.73
C ALA A 15 2.86 -5.41 -5.02
N PHE A 16 2.91 -5.29 -3.70
CA PHE A 16 4.07 -5.71 -2.91
C PHE A 16 4.27 -7.23 -2.91
N VAL A 17 3.20 -8.01 -2.80
CA VAL A 17 3.26 -9.48 -2.90
C VAL A 17 3.76 -9.92 -4.27
N SER A 18 3.31 -9.29 -5.36
CA SER A 18 3.83 -9.56 -6.71
C SER A 18 5.31 -9.22 -6.86
N LEU A 19 5.77 -8.14 -6.22
CA LEU A 19 7.19 -7.77 -6.18
C LEU A 19 8.01 -8.83 -5.44
N LEU A 20 7.54 -9.30 -4.28
CA LEU A 20 8.19 -10.35 -3.50
C LEU A 20 8.27 -11.67 -4.25
N ALA A 21 7.30 -12.01 -5.09
CA ALA A 21 7.32 -13.25 -5.87
C ALA A 21 8.55 -13.33 -6.80
N GLY A 22 8.90 -12.24 -7.47
CA GLY A 22 10.10 -12.18 -8.31
C GLY A 22 11.39 -12.33 -7.50
N GLN A 23 11.44 -11.76 -6.30
CA GLN A 23 12.61 -11.84 -5.42
C GLN A 23 12.74 -13.22 -4.75
N LEU A 24 11.62 -13.85 -4.39
CA LEU A 24 11.60 -15.23 -3.88
C LEU A 24 12.05 -16.22 -4.95
N GLN A 25 11.65 -16.01 -6.20
CA GLN A 25 12.13 -16.85 -7.30
C GLN A 25 13.66 -16.74 -7.47
N SER A 26 14.22 -15.54 -7.30
CA SER A 26 15.67 -15.33 -7.24
C SER A 26 16.35 -16.08 -6.09
N MET A 27 15.67 -16.31 -4.95
CA MET A 27 16.23 -17.06 -3.82
C MET A 27 16.24 -18.58 -4.02
N PHE A 28 15.41 -19.09 -4.92
CA PHE A 28 15.30 -20.52 -5.24
C PHE A 28 15.90 -20.88 -6.61
N ASP A 29 16.54 -19.91 -7.27
CA ASP A 29 17.30 -20.15 -8.49
C ASP A 29 18.59 -20.94 -8.18
N ALA A 30 19.05 -21.75 -9.12
CA ALA A 30 20.27 -22.55 -9.01
C ALA A 30 21.54 -21.75 -9.33
N ASP A 31 21.40 -20.50 -9.76
CA ASP A 31 22.51 -19.62 -10.12
C ASP A 31 23.07 -18.88 -8.88
N PRO A 32 24.35 -19.08 -8.52
CA PRO A 32 25.00 -18.40 -7.40
C PRO A 32 25.23 -16.89 -7.63
N LEU A 33 25.02 -16.38 -8.85
CA LEU A 33 25.09 -14.94 -9.15
C LEU A 33 23.75 -14.23 -8.93
N THR A 34 22.65 -14.97 -8.86
CA THR A 34 21.31 -14.42 -8.66
C THR A 34 21.16 -13.95 -7.20
N ASN A 35 21.31 -12.64 -7.00
CA ASN A 35 21.09 -12.01 -5.70
C ASN A 35 19.75 -11.23 -5.72
N PRO A 36 18.89 -11.42 -4.70
CA PRO A 36 17.70 -10.60 -4.56
C PRO A 36 18.03 -9.12 -4.36
N GLU A 37 17.22 -8.25 -4.95
CA GLU A 37 17.34 -6.79 -4.85
C GLU A 37 16.76 -6.29 -3.53
N TRP A 38 17.50 -6.49 -2.43
CA TRP A 38 17.07 -6.10 -1.08
C TRP A 38 16.77 -4.60 -0.93
N SER A 39 17.49 -3.76 -1.68
CA SER A 39 17.24 -2.31 -1.72
C SER A 39 15.84 -1.99 -2.25
N LEU A 40 15.37 -2.73 -3.25
CA LEU A 40 14.03 -2.60 -3.81
C LEU A 40 12.96 -3.01 -2.79
N ILE A 41 13.18 -4.10 -2.06
CA ILE A 41 12.26 -4.59 -1.01
C ILE A 41 12.11 -3.55 0.10
N VAL A 42 13.22 -2.99 0.58
CA VAL A 42 13.20 -1.96 1.64
C VAL A 42 12.48 -0.69 1.17
N SER A 43 12.77 -0.24 -0.06
CA SER A 43 12.09 0.91 -0.66
C SER A 43 10.58 0.69 -0.78
N ALA A 44 10.18 -0.51 -1.21
CA ALA A 44 8.78 -0.88 -1.36
C ALA A 44 8.04 -0.92 0.00
N LEU A 45 8.70 -1.32 1.09
CA LEU A 45 8.14 -1.25 2.44
C LEU A 45 7.84 0.19 2.87
N PHE A 46 8.75 1.12 2.62
CA PHE A 46 8.52 2.54 2.94
C PHE A 46 7.36 3.13 2.13
N VAL A 47 7.23 2.76 0.86
CA VAL A 47 6.09 3.17 0.01
C VAL A 47 4.78 2.63 0.58
N LEU A 48 4.75 1.37 1.04
CA LEU A 48 3.57 0.73 1.62
C LEU A 48 3.10 1.44 2.90
N ILE A 49 4.05 1.78 3.78
CA ILE A 49 3.78 2.55 5.00
C ILE A 49 3.25 3.95 4.64
N GLY A 50 3.84 4.60 3.64
CA GLY A 50 3.39 5.90 3.14
C GLY A 50 1.95 5.87 2.60
N LEU A 51 1.60 4.84 1.83
CA LEU A 51 0.25 4.63 1.31
C LEU A 51 -0.78 4.38 2.43
N LEU A 52 -0.42 3.58 3.42
CA LEU A 52 -1.28 3.34 4.59
C LEU A 52 -1.53 4.63 5.38
N ARG A 53 -0.49 5.45 5.58
CA ARG A 53 -0.62 6.73 6.30
C ARG A 53 -1.40 7.77 5.52
N ALA A 54 -1.27 7.80 4.18
CA ALA A 54 -2.02 8.72 3.33
C ALA A 54 -3.53 8.44 3.39
N LYS A 55 -3.94 7.16 3.49
CA LYS A 55 -5.33 6.75 3.64
C LYS A 55 -6.00 7.35 4.88
N ASP A 56 -5.29 7.40 6.00
CA ASP A 56 -5.84 7.92 7.26
C ASP A 56 -5.89 9.45 7.30
N SER A 57 -5.31 10.15 6.32
CA SER A 57 -5.27 11.62 6.27
C SER A 57 -6.50 12.28 5.61
N VAL A 58 -7.45 11.49 5.10
CA VAL A 58 -8.67 12.02 4.46
C VAL A 58 -9.48 12.79 5.50
N LYS A 59 -9.37 14.13 5.45
CA LYS A 59 -10.10 15.04 6.33
C LYS A 59 -11.60 14.97 6.01
N GLU A 60 -12.42 14.96 7.05
CA GLU A 60 -13.86 15.18 6.94
C GLU A 60 -14.14 16.45 6.13
N ASN A 61 -14.98 16.34 5.10
CA ASN A 61 -15.34 17.47 4.25
C ASN A 61 -15.98 18.57 5.13
N PRO A 62 -15.44 19.81 5.15
CA PRO A 62 -16.01 20.91 5.93
C PRO A 62 -17.49 21.17 5.61
N GLU A 63 -17.95 20.91 4.38
CA GLU A 63 -19.37 21.02 4.02
C GLU A 63 -20.25 20.01 4.79
N THR A 64 -19.74 18.80 5.05
CA THR A 64 -20.48 17.77 5.80
C THR A 64 -20.59 18.12 7.28
N LYS A 65 -19.55 18.74 7.86
CA LYS A 65 -19.59 19.29 9.24
C LYS A 65 -20.64 20.38 9.40
N GLU A 66 -20.67 21.32 8.46
CA GLU A 66 -21.58 22.47 8.45
C GLU A 66 -23.04 22.03 8.26
N LEU A 67 -23.29 21.02 7.43
CA LEU A 67 -24.62 20.44 7.27
C LEU A 67 -25.08 19.73 8.56
N ASN A 68 -24.20 18.98 9.21
CA ASN A 68 -24.56 18.27 10.44
C ASN A 68 -24.81 19.21 11.62
N ARG A 69 -24.08 20.33 11.71
CA ARG A 69 -24.33 21.40 12.70
C ARG A 69 -25.65 22.14 12.49
N ARG A 70 -26.11 22.29 11.25
CA ARG A 70 -27.36 22.97 10.93
C ARG A 70 -28.61 22.12 11.19
N ASN A 71 -28.44 20.81 11.28
CA ASN A 71 -29.53 19.84 11.44
C ASN A 71 -29.58 19.21 12.86
N ALA A 72 -28.77 19.69 13.80
CA ALA A 72 -28.72 19.27 15.20
C ALA A 72 -29.20 20.40 16.12
#